data_AF-A0A2U2ZUP9-F1
#
_entry.id   AF-A0A2U2ZUP9-F1
#
_cell.length_a   1.000
_cell.length_b   1.000
_cell.length_c   1.000
_cell.angle_alpha   90.00
_cell.angle_beta   90.00
_cell.angle_gamma   90.00
#
_symmetry.space_group_name_H-M   'P 1'
#
loop_
_entity.id
_entity.type
_entity.pdbx_description
1 polymer ?
#
loop_
_entity_poly.entity_id
_entity_poly.type
_entity_poly.pdbx_seq_one_letter_code
_entity_poly.pdbx_strand_id
1 'polypeptide(L)'
;MATTDSPPQSGYQPSAQLRQHLDDWNKAVAAEPTARKALEDGIAVELTENRQLNLPTLAEHMPWTAENIRLLMAGRGVPPRERHRKEEGDPPVYTPSDRLRDQLAGWHLAVDDEKKARAALEKAIADELRANPDLTNAEIAAHLPWAQEQIRLIARAHNVPRRRKRGSEHKLIEANGKPKSVVVPYDWYVQQPGADPSIVKR
;
A
#
# COMPACT_ATOMS: atom_id res chain seq x y z
N MET A 1 -16.89 -12.66 30.24
CA MET A 1 -15.67 -13.15 29.58
C MET A 1 -15.94 -13.16 28.10
N ALA A 2 -15.24 -12.33 27.31
CA ALA A 2 -15.39 -12.30 25.86
C ALA A 2 -14.48 -13.38 25.26
N THR A 3 -15.08 -14.41 24.68
CA THR A 3 -14.38 -15.42 23.88
C THR A 3 -13.95 -14.77 22.57
N THR A 4 -12.67 -14.43 22.46
CA THR A 4 -12.01 -14.18 21.18
C THR A 4 -11.90 -15.52 20.45
N ASP A 5 -12.96 -15.91 19.76
CA ASP A 5 -12.90 -16.99 18.78
C ASP A 5 -11.92 -16.56 17.68
N SER A 6 -10.71 -17.09 17.75
CA SER A 6 -9.75 -16.99 16.65
C SER A 6 -10.38 -17.72 15.47
N PRO A 7 -10.47 -17.10 14.28
CA PRO A 7 -11.00 -17.77 13.10
C PRO A 7 -10.17 -19.04 12.82
N PRO A 8 -10.79 -20.10 12.27
CA PRO A 8 -10.09 -21.36 11.99
C PRO A 8 -8.86 -21.07 11.12
N GLN A 9 -7.71 -21.61 11.54
CA GLN A 9 -6.48 -21.54 10.75
C GLN A 9 -6.73 -22.23 9.41
N SER A 10 -6.85 -21.44 8.36
CA SER A 10 -6.87 -21.93 7.00
C SER A 10 -5.59 -22.69 6.71
N GLY A 11 -5.68 -23.88 6.14
CA GLY A 11 -4.53 -24.65 5.65
C GLY A 11 -3.88 -24.03 4.40
N TYR A 12 -4.34 -22.84 3.98
CA TYR A 12 -3.78 -22.10 2.88
C TYR A 12 -2.30 -21.77 3.11
N GLN A 13 -1.52 -21.92 2.06
CA GLN A 13 -0.11 -21.56 2.01
C GLN A 13 0.09 -20.66 0.80
N PRO A 14 0.67 -19.45 0.96
CA PRO A 14 0.97 -18.57 -0.16
C PRO A 14 1.82 -19.27 -1.21
N SER A 15 1.53 -19.02 -2.48
CA SER A 15 2.34 -19.48 -3.61
C SER A 15 3.79 -19.00 -3.48
N ALA A 16 4.72 -19.74 -4.09
CA ALA A 16 6.13 -19.34 -4.13
C ALA A 16 6.30 -17.96 -4.80
N GLN A 17 5.47 -17.66 -5.81
CA GLN A 17 5.49 -16.39 -6.50
C GLN A 17 5.06 -15.22 -5.59
N LEU A 18 4.00 -15.38 -4.80
CA LEU A 18 3.56 -14.36 -3.86
C LEU A 18 4.60 -14.10 -2.76
N ARG A 19 5.24 -15.16 -2.24
CA ARG A 19 6.33 -15.03 -1.27
C ARG A 19 7.52 -14.27 -1.86
N GLN A 20 7.93 -14.61 -3.08
CA GLN A 20 9.02 -13.93 -3.77
C GLN A 20 8.73 -12.42 -3.94
N HIS A 21 7.52 -12.06 -4.41
CA HIS A 21 7.16 -10.64 -4.55
C HIS A 21 7.05 -9.91 -3.22
N LEU A 22 6.64 -10.60 -2.14
CA LEU A 22 6.63 -10.03 -0.80
C LEU A 22 8.06 -9.74 -0.32
N ASP A 23 8.99 -10.67 -0.53
CA ASP A 23 10.40 -10.48 -0.18
C ASP A 23 11.05 -9.34 -0.99
N ASP A 24 10.73 -9.25 -2.29
CA ASP A 24 11.23 -8.17 -3.15
C ASP A 24 10.68 -6.80 -2.72
N TRP A 25 9.40 -6.72 -2.35
CA TRP A 25 8.82 -5.51 -1.80
C TRP A 25 9.43 -5.13 -0.45
N ASN A 26 9.65 -6.09 0.45
CA ASN A 26 10.31 -5.85 1.73
C ASN A 26 11.74 -5.31 1.56
N LYS A 27 12.50 -5.83 0.58
CA LYS A 27 13.83 -5.30 0.23
C LYS A 27 13.76 -3.87 -0.28
N ALA A 28 12.81 -3.57 -1.15
CA ALA A 28 12.64 -2.21 -1.69
C ALA A 28 12.24 -1.21 -0.60
N VAL A 29 11.32 -1.59 0.30
CA VAL A 29 10.91 -0.78 1.46
C VAL A 29 12.09 -0.52 2.40
N ALA A 30 13.00 -1.47 2.56
CA ALA A 30 14.21 -1.28 3.37
C ALA A 30 15.27 -0.38 2.70
N ALA A 31 15.23 -0.24 1.37
CA ALA A 31 16.20 0.55 0.61
C ALA A 31 15.93 2.06 0.64
N GLU A 32 14.65 2.49 0.61
CA GLU A 32 14.28 3.91 0.59
C GLU A 32 14.84 4.70 1.79
N PRO A 33 14.75 4.24 3.05
CA PRO A 33 15.27 4.99 4.19
C PRO A 33 16.79 5.19 4.11
N THR A 34 17.50 4.22 3.54
CA THR A 34 18.95 4.29 3.35
C THR A 34 19.31 5.32 2.27
N ALA A 35 18.61 5.28 1.13
CA ALA A 35 18.81 6.24 0.05
C ALA A 35 18.43 7.67 0.46
N ARG A 36 17.32 7.82 1.19
CA ARG A 36 16.89 9.10 1.76
C ARG A 36 17.92 9.67 2.71
N LYS A 37 18.46 8.86 3.62
CA LYS A 37 19.51 9.29 4.56
C LYS A 37 20.76 9.78 3.80
N ALA A 38 21.18 9.06 2.75
CA ALA A 38 22.30 9.47 1.93
C ALA A 38 22.06 10.82 1.22
N LEU A 39 20.85 11.04 0.70
CA LEU A 39 20.45 12.33 0.11
C LEU A 39 20.44 13.46 1.14
N GLU A 40 19.91 13.22 2.34
CA GLU A 40 19.96 14.19 3.44
C GLU A 40 21.40 14.52 3.88
N ASP A 41 22.29 13.52 3.92
CA ASP A 41 23.73 13.73 4.17
C ASP A 41 24.37 14.58 3.07
N GLY A 42 23.98 14.34 1.80
CA GLY A 42 24.40 15.14 0.65
C GLY A 42 24.01 16.60 0.79
N ILE A 43 22.74 16.86 1.12
CA ILE A 43 22.22 18.20 1.36
C ILE A 43 23.00 18.92 2.48
N ALA A 44 23.31 18.21 3.57
CA ALA A 44 24.08 18.77 4.67
C ALA A 44 25.50 19.18 4.26
N VAL A 45 26.17 18.34 3.45
CA VAL A 45 27.50 18.63 2.91
C VAL A 45 27.44 19.83 1.98
N GLU A 46 26.48 19.86 1.05
CA GLU A 46 26.32 20.94 0.07
C GLU A 46 26.10 22.30 0.74
N LEU A 47 25.25 22.34 1.77
CA LEU A 47 25.01 23.53 2.58
C LEU A 47 26.24 23.90 3.42
N THR A 48 27.08 22.95 3.81
CA THR A 48 28.29 23.25 4.59
C THR A 48 29.39 23.83 3.70
N GLU A 49 29.61 23.23 2.53
CA GLU A 49 30.65 23.60 1.57
C GLU A 49 30.31 24.89 0.81
N ASN A 50 29.07 25.04 0.35
CA ASN A 50 28.65 26.24 -0.36
C ASN A 50 28.10 27.31 0.59
N ARG A 51 28.99 28.21 1.03
CA ARG A 51 28.65 29.35 1.91
C ARG A 51 27.63 30.31 1.33
N GLN A 52 27.51 30.35 0.00
CA GLN A 52 26.59 31.22 -0.72
C GLN A 52 25.29 30.52 -1.11
N LEU A 53 25.10 29.25 -0.77
CA LEU A 53 23.86 28.56 -1.04
C LEU A 53 22.78 28.97 -0.04
N ASN A 54 21.64 29.41 -0.56
CA ASN A 54 20.44 29.69 0.22
C ASN A 54 19.47 28.49 0.12
N LEU A 55 18.60 28.34 1.13
CA LEU A 55 17.64 27.24 1.16
C LEU A 55 16.59 27.28 0.03
N PRO A 56 16.01 28.44 -0.34
CA PRO A 56 15.08 28.51 -1.46
C PRO A 56 15.66 28.01 -2.79
N THR A 57 16.85 28.46 -3.16
CA THR A 57 17.56 28.07 -4.37
C THR A 57 17.93 26.59 -4.36
N LEU A 58 18.31 26.03 -3.20
CA LEU A 58 18.49 24.58 -3.10
C LEU A 58 17.17 23.83 -3.30
N ALA A 59 16.08 24.32 -2.72
CA ALA A 59 14.77 23.67 -2.80
C ALA A 59 14.21 23.59 -4.23
N GLU A 60 14.60 24.48 -5.13
CA GLU A 60 14.23 24.41 -6.57
C GLU A 60 14.72 23.13 -7.26
N HIS A 61 15.78 22.50 -6.74
CA HIS A 61 16.36 21.27 -7.28
C HIS A 61 16.04 20.02 -6.47
N MET A 62 15.22 20.15 -5.42
CA MET A 62 14.96 19.08 -4.45
C MET A 62 13.49 18.68 -4.44
N PRO A 63 13.17 17.45 -4.02
CA PRO A 63 11.79 17.01 -3.87
C PRO A 63 11.10 17.62 -2.63
N TRP A 64 11.82 18.40 -1.83
CA TRP A 64 11.35 18.99 -0.58
C TRP A 64 11.33 20.52 -0.65
N THR A 65 10.39 21.12 0.07
CA THR A 65 10.32 22.57 0.24
C THR A 65 11.50 23.08 1.08
N ALA A 66 11.83 24.37 0.94
CA ALA A 66 12.87 25.01 1.74
C ALA A 66 12.65 24.85 3.26
N GLU A 67 11.38 24.87 3.70
CA GLU A 67 11.02 24.65 5.10
C GLU A 67 11.26 23.21 5.56
N ASN A 68 10.94 22.23 4.71
CA ASN A 68 11.23 20.83 5.01
C ASN A 68 12.75 20.61 5.11
N ILE A 69 13.53 21.17 4.19
CA ILE A 69 14.99 21.11 4.23
C ILE A 69 15.52 21.77 5.51
N ARG A 70 15.00 22.95 5.88
CA ARG A 70 15.32 23.63 7.13
C ARG A 70 15.13 22.71 8.34
N LEU A 71 13.96 22.08 8.46
CA LEU A 71 13.63 21.19 9.58
C LEU A 71 14.55 19.96 9.62
N LEU A 72 14.82 19.35 8.46
CA LEU A 72 15.75 18.21 8.35
C LEU A 72 17.17 18.59 8.77
N MET A 73 17.62 19.78 8.37
CA MET A 73 18.96 20.28 8.66
C MET A 73 19.13 20.77 10.10
N ALA A 74 18.07 21.32 10.71
CA ALA A 74 18.07 21.72 12.11
C ALA A 74 18.38 20.53 13.04
N GLY A 75 17.80 19.35 12.76
CA GLY A 75 18.09 18.12 13.51
C GLY A 75 19.53 17.61 13.35
N ARG A 76 20.26 18.09 12.34
CA ARG A 76 21.63 17.70 11.99
C ARG A 76 22.68 18.74 12.37
N GLY A 77 22.27 19.83 13.04
CA GLY A 77 23.18 20.90 13.46
C GLY A 77 23.66 21.79 12.32
N VAL A 78 23.05 21.72 11.14
CA VAL A 78 23.36 22.60 10.01
C VAL A 78 22.54 23.90 10.17
N PRO A 79 23.18 25.07 10.37
CA PRO A 79 22.46 26.30 10.65
C PRO A 79 21.62 26.75 9.44
N PRO A 80 20.37 27.19 9.66
CA PRO A 80 19.52 27.67 8.57
C PRO A 80 20.08 28.96 7.97
N ARG A 81 20.49 28.91 6.70
CA ARG A 81 20.98 30.07 5.95
C ARG A 81 19.82 30.71 5.21
N GLU A 82 19.05 31.51 5.95
CA GLU A 82 17.80 32.10 5.47
C GLU A 82 17.98 33.35 4.62
N ARG A 83 19.13 34.04 4.72
CA ARG A 83 19.30 35.35 4.10
C ARG A 83 20.72 35.57 3.63
N HIS A 84 20.89 35.71 2.31
CA HIS A 84 21.91 36.61 1.82
C HIS A 84 21.52 38.03 2.21
N ARG A 85 22.51 38.80 2.68
CA ARG A 85 22.44 40.25 2.59
C ARG A 85 22.30 40.52 1.08
N LYS A 86 21.20 41.16 0.64
CA LYS A 86 21.03 41.53 -0.77
C LYS A 86 22.20 42.42 -1.17
N GLU A 87 23.26 41.83 -1.70
CA GLU A 87 24.17 42.55 -2.58
C GLU A 87 23.39 42.75 -3.89
N GLU A 88 23.40 43.99 -4.39
CA GLU A 88 22.80 44.37 -5.66
C GLU A 88 23.45 43.53 -6.78
N GLY A 89 22.77 42.46 -7.20
CA GLY A 89 23.24 41.54 -8.23
C GLY A 89 22.27 40.39 -8.44
N ASP A 90 22.28 39.81 -9.63
CA ASP A 90 21.48 38.63 -9.95
C ASP A 90 21.85 37.47 -9.00
N PRO A 91 20.87 36.70 -8.51
CA PRO A 91 21.15 35.55 -7.66
C PRO A 91 22.09 34.59 -8.41
N PRO A 92 23.15 34.07 -7.77
CA PRO A 92 24.04 33.13 -8.42
C PRO A 92 23.23 31.90 -8.88
N VAL A 93 23.34 31.56 -10.16
CA VAL A 93 22.73 30.35 -10.73
C VAL A 93 23.42 29.16 -10.07
N TYR A 94 22.69 28.51 -9.17
CA TYR A 94 23.17 27.35 -8.45
C TYR A 94 23.03 26.11 -9.31
N THR A 95 24.07 25.28 -9.33
CA THR A 95 24.03 23.94 -9.93
C THR A 95 24.39 22.94 -8.84
N PRO A 96 23.54 21.93 -8.57
CA PRO A 96 23.85 20.89 -7.60
C PRO A 96 25.14 20.13 -7.93
N SER A 97 25.94 19.83 -6.91
CA SER A 97 27.12 18.98 -7.08
C SER A 97 26.78 17.61 -7.68
N ASP A 98 27.74 17.00 -8.38
CA ASP A 98 27.59 15.67 -8.98
C ASP A 98 27.16 14.64 -7.94
N ARG A 99 27.75 14.71 -6.74
CA ARG A 99 27.39 13.88 -5.60
C ARG A 99 25.91 14.01 -5.22
N LEU A 100 25.42 15.24 -5.08
CA LEU A 100 24.04 15.48 -4.69
C LEU A 100 23.06 15.02 -5.78
N ARG A 101 23.44 15.19 -7.06
CA ARG A 101 22.67 14.67 -8.20
C ARG A 101 22.60 13.14 -8.19
N ASP A 102 23.72 12.47 -7.95
CA ASP A 102 23.78 11.00 -7.87
C ASP A 102 22.95 10.46 -6.70
N GLN A 103 23.01 11.13 -5.55
CA GLN A 103 22.21 10.76 -4.38
C GLN A 103 20.70 11.00 -4.60
N LEU A 104 20.34 12.08 -5.29
CA LEU A 104 18.95 12.36 -5.67
C LEU A 104 18.43 11.30 -6.65
N ALA A 105 19.23 10.94 -7.65
CA ALA A 105 18.91 9.86 -8.58
C ALA A 105 18.77 8.51 -7.85
N GLY A 106 19.66 8.22 -6.89
CA GLY A 106 19.58 7.01 -6.07
C GLY A 106 18.30 6.93 -5.22
N TRP A 107 17.87 8.04 -4.64
CA TRP A 107 16.61 8.10 -3.91
C TRP A 107 15.40 7.91 -4.82
N HIS A 108 15.37 8.57 -5.99
CA HIS A 108 14.30 8.37 -6.97
C HIS A 108 14.21 6.92 -7.45
N LEU A 109 15.35 6.28 -7.71
CA LEU A 109 15.39 4.87 -8.09
C LEU A 109 14.80 3.98 -6.99
N ALA A 110 15.16 4.22 -5.72
CA ALA A 110 14.61 3.46 -4.59
C ALA A 110 13.08 3.62 -4.46
N VAL A 111 12.57 4.84 -4.60
CA VAL A 111 11.12 5.12 -4.58
C VAL A 111 10.41 4.44 -5.75
N ASP A 112 10.99 4.46 -6.94
CA ASP A 112 10.38 3.83 -8.10
C ASP A 112 10.44 2.30 -8.04
N ASP A 113 11.51 1.73 -7.48
CA ASP A 113 11.62 0.30 -7.24
C ASP A 113 10.63 -0.17 -6.17
N GLU A 114 10.39 0.61 -5.11
CA GLU A 114 9.32 0.33 -4.14
C GLU A 114 7.95 0.31 -4.83
N LYS A 115 7.64 1.30 -5.67
CA LYS A 115 6.37 1.35 -6.42
C LYS A 115 6.21 0.15 -7.35
N LYS A 116 7.27 -0.22 -8.08
CA LYS A 116 7.25 -1.39 -8.98
C LYS A 116 7.06 -2.69 -8.21
N ALA A 117 7.80 -2.88 -7.11
CA ALA A 117 7.70 -4.07 -6.29
C ALA A 117 6.31 -4.18 -5.65
N ARG A 118 5.76 -3.06 -5.17
CA ARG A 118 4.39 -3.00 -4.66
C ARG A 118 3.36 -3.37 -5.72
N ALA A 119 3.45 -2.80 -6.92
CA ALA A 119 2.52 -3.11 -8.01
C ALA A 119 2.62 -4.60 -8.45
N ALA A 120 3.83 -5.17 -8.43
CA ALA A 120 4.03 -6.59 -8.70
C ALA A 120 3.40 -7.48 -7.62
N LEU A 121 3.54 -7.11 -6.34
CA LEU A 121 2.90 -7.79 -5.21
C LEU A 121 1.37 -7.70 -5.28
N GLU A 122 0.81 -6.52 -5.55
CA GLU A 122 -0.64 -6.32 -5.74
C GLU A 122 -1.19 -7.19 -6.88
N LYS A 123 -0.45 -7.29 -7.98
CA LYS A 123 -0.80 -8.19 -9.10
C LYS A 123 -0.74 -9.67 -8.68
N ALA A 124 0.31 -10.08 -7.97
CA ALA A 124 0.43 -11.46 -7.50
C ALA A 124 -0.72 -11.86 -6.57
N ILE A 125 -1.13 -10.97 -5.67
CA ILE A 125 -2.31 -11.17 -4.80
C ILE A 125 -3.57 -11.36 -5.64
N ALA A 126 -3.77 -10.51 -6.66
CA ALA A 126 -4.93 -10.60 -7.53
C ALA A 126 -4.94 -11.91 -8.33
N ASP A 127 -3.78 -12.36 -8.82
CA ASP A 127 -3.65 -13.62 -9.56
C ASP A 127 -3.89 -14.83 -8.65
N GLU A 128 -3.46 -14.78 -7.39
CA GLU A 128 -3.69 -15.84 -6.41
C GLU A 128 -5.18 -15.94 -6.00
N LEU A 129 -5.86 -14.81 -5.83
CA LEU A 129 -7.31 -14.77 -5.62
C LEU A 129 -8.10 -15.24 -6.83
N ARG A 130 -7.58 -15.08 -8.05
CA ARG A 130 -8.21 -15.62 -9.27
C ARG A 130 -8.00 -17.13 -9.38
N ALA A 131 -6.80 -17.60 -9.07
CA ALA A 131 -6.40 -19.00 -9.16
C ALA A 131 -7.12 -19.89 -8.12
N ASN A 132 -7.39 -19.35 -6.93
CA ASN A 132 -8.02 -20.09 -5.83
C ASN A 132 -9.43 -19.54 -5.51
N PRO A 133 -10.50 -20.13 -6.10
CA PRO A 133 -11.90 -19.74 -5.88
C PRO A 133 -12.37 -19.66 -4.43
N ASP A 134 -11.86 -20.56 -3.60
CA ASP A 134 -12.34 -20.79 -2.24
C ASP A 134 -11.60 -19.94 -1.21
N LEU A 135 -10.53 -19.29 -1.64
CA LEU A 135 -9.66 -18.47 -0.83
C LEU A 135 -10.33 -17.14 -0.52
N THR A 136 -10.49 -16.86 0.77
CA THR A 136 -11.06 -15.60 1.24
C THR A 136 -9.99 -14.53 1.40
N ASN A 137 -10.39 -13.26 1.26
CA ASN A 137 -9.49 -12.14 1.48
C ASN A 137 -8.86 -12.13 2.89
N ALA A 138 -9.56 -12.69 3.88
CA ALA A 138 -9.07 -12.78 5.26
C ALA A 138 -7.93 -13.81 5.39
N GLU A 139 -8.02 -14.91 4.66
CA GLU A 139 -6.99 -15.96 4.68
C GLU A 139 -5.70 -15.48 4.02
N ILE A 140 -5.77 -14.74 2.90
CA ILE A 140 -4.58 -14.11 2.32
C ILE A 140 -4.02 -13.03 3.25
N ALA A 141 -4.89 -12.23 3.89
CA ALA A 141 -4.46 -11.18 4.81
C ALA A 141 -3.60 -11.71 5.97
N ALA A 142 -3.85 -12.94 6.43
CA ALA A 142 -3.06 -13.55 7.49
C ALA A 142 -1.57 -13.73 7.14
N HIS A 143 -1.22 -13.75 5.86
CA HIS A 143 0.15 -13.94 5.37
C HIS A 143 0.82 -12.67 4.83
N LEU A 144 0.10 -11.55 4.84
CA LEU A 144 0.58 -10.28 4.32
C LEU A 144 0.58 -9.22 5.43
N PRO A 145 1.41 -8.18 5.32
CA PRO A 145 1.44 -7.08 6.29
C PRO A 145 0.25 -6.11 6.13
N TRP A 146 -0.77 -6.50 5.36
CA TRP A 146 -1.91 -5.67 4.99
C TRP A 146 -3.21 -6.20 5.59
N ALA A 147 -4.09 -5.27 5.95
CA ALA A 147 -5.41 -5.60 6.46
C ALA A 147 -6.30 -6.19 5.35
N GLN A 148 -7.30 -6.98 5.75
CA GLN A 148 -8.29 -7.57 4.84
C GLN A 148 -8.93 -6.53 3.90
N GLU A 149 -9.21 -5.32 4.40
CA GLU A 149 -9.82 -4.26 3.58
C GLU A 149 -8.86 -3.75 2.50
N GLN A 150 -7.55 -3.70 2.77
CA GLN A 150 -6.56 -3.34 1.75
C GLN A 150 -6.51 -4.40 0.65
N ILE A 151 -6.52 -5.69 1.00
CA ILE A 151 -6.60 -6.79 0.02
C ILE A 151 -7.89 -6.72 -0.79
N ARG A 152 -9.00 -6.35 -0.16
CA ARG A 152 -10.28 -6.13 -0.86
C ARG A 152 -10.19 -4.98 -1.86
N LEU A 153 -9.53 -3.88 -1.51
CA LEU A 153 -9.30 -2.75 -2.43
C LEU A 153 -8.41 -3.17 -3.60
N ILE A 154 -7.34 -3.92 -3.35
CA ILE A 154 -6.46 -4.49 -4.38
C ILE A 154 -7.26 -5.41 -5.31
N ALA A 155 -8.04 -6.34 -4.76
CA ALA A 155 -8.90 -7.24 -5.53
C ALA A 155 -9.88 -6.46 -6.42
N ARG A 156 -10.45 -5.36 -5.92
CA ARG A 156 -11.33 -4.47 -6.71
C ARG A 156 -10.57 -3.75 -7.81
N ALA A 157 -9.39 -3.20 -7.53
CA ALA A 157 -8.55 -2.50 -8.50
C ALA A 157 -8.13 -3.41 -9.66
N HIS A 158 -7.88 -4.69 -9.37
CA HIS A 158 -7.54 -5.71 -10.36
C HIS A 158 -8.76 -6.48 -10.91
N ASN A 159 -9.99 -6.00 -10.73
CA ASN A 159 -11.20 -6.65 -11.26
C ASN A 159 -11.34 -8.14 -10.90
N VAL A 160 -10.89 -8.55 -9.70
CA VAL A 160 -11.09 -9.91 -9.21
C VAL A 160 -12.59 -10.09 -8.92
N PRO A 161 -13.25 -11.12 -9.49
CA PRO A 161 -14.67 -11.34 -9.27
C PRO A 161 -14.99 -11.46 -7.78
N ARG A 162 -15.93 -10.64 -7.30
CA ARG A 162 -16.37 -10.70 -5.90
C ARG A 162 -17.17 -11.98 -5.68
N ARG A 163 -16.50 -13.03 -5.19
CA ARG A 163 -17.16 -14.27 -4.83
C ARG A 163 -17.82 -14.09 -3.47
N ARG A 164 -19.15 -14.11 -3.44
CA ARG A 164 -19.88 -14.28 -2.19
C ARG A 164 -19.67 -15.74 -1.78
N LYS A 165 -19.31 -15.99 -0.50
CA LYS A 165 -19.39 -17.33 0.06
C LYS A 165 -20.81 -17.81 -0.26
N ARG A 166 -20.95 -18.81 -1.15
CA ARG A 166 -22.26 -19.43 -1.36
C ARG A 166 -22.70 -19.85 0.03
N GLY A 167 -23.88 -19.37 0.43
CA GLY A 167 -24.42 -19.67 1.74
C GLY A 167 -24.26 -21.16 2.00
N SER A 168 -23.67 -21.44 3.17
CA SER A 168 -23.92 -22.63 3.98
C SER A 168 -24.93 -23.59 3.37
N GLU A 169 -24.54 -24.86 3.24
CA GLU A 169 -25.42 -26.01 3.10
C GLU A 169 -26.84 -25.72 3.57
N HIS A 170 -27.80 -25.96 2.69
CA HIS A 170 -29.22 -25.81 2.92
C HIS A 170 -29.65 -26.57 4.19
N LYS A 171 -29.56 -25.93 5.36
CA LYS A 171 -30.15 -26.50 6.57
C LYS A 171 -31.65 -26.25 6.48
N LEU A 172 -32.37 -27.27 6.04
CA LEU A 172 -33.78 -27.44 6.36
C LEU A 172 -33.90 -27.35 7.88
N ILE A 173 -34.46 -26.24 8.38
CA ILE A 173 -34.85 -26.15 9.78
C ILE A 173 -36.15 -26.94 9.89
N GLU A 174 -36.03 -28.22 10.21
CA GLU A 174 -37.17 -29.06 10.52
C GLU A 174 -37.57 -28.84 11.98
N ALA A 175 -38.75 -28.27 12.19
CA ALA A 175 -39.43 -28.33 13.47
C ALA A 175 -40.70 -29.17 13.26
N ASN A 176 -40.79 -30.31 13.95
CA ASN A 176 -41.95 -31.21 13.93
C ASN A 176 -42.32 -31.76 12.54
N GLY A 177 -41.33 -32.13 11.72
CA GLY A 177 -41.55 -32.82 10.44
C GLY A 177 -42.25 -32.00 9.35
N LYS A 178 -42.28 -30.67 9.47
CA LYS A 178 -42.80 -29.77 8.41
C LYS A 178 -41.79 -28.64 8.12
N PRO A 179 -41.45 -28.41 6.83
CA PRO A 179 -40.55 -27.32 6.45
C PRO A 179 -41.23 -25.97 6.71
N LYS A 180 -40.65 -25.13 7.58
CA LYS A 180 -41.28 -23.86 8.02
C LYS A 180 -40.78 -22.63 7.26
N SER A 181 -39.59 -22.68 6.67
CA SER A 181 -39.07 -21.61 5.80
C SER A 181 -37.86 -22.11 5.01
N VAL A 182 -37.78 -21.74 3.74
CA VAL A 182 -36.58 -21.92 2.91
C VAL A 182 -35.97 -20.54 2.71
N VAL A 183 -34.71 -20.35 3.13
CA VAL A 183 -33.96 -19.14 2.80
C VAL A 183 -33.40 -19.33 1.39
N VAL A 184 -34.12 -18.81 0.40
CA VAL A 184 -33.74 -18.87 -1.01
C VAL A 184 -33.35 -17.47 -1.47
N PRO A 185 -32.30 -17.29 -2.29
CA PRO A 185 -32.10 -16.05 -3.02
C PRO A 185 -33.36 -15.71 -3.83
N TYR A 186 -33.87 -14.49 -3.66
CA TYR A 186 -35.11 -14.02 -4.30
C TYR A 186 -35.15 -14.36 -5.81
N ASP A 187 -34.01 -14.21 -6.47
CA ASP A 187 -33.84 -14.43 -7.92
C ASP A 187 -34.11 -15.89 -8.35
N TRP A 188 -33.89 -16.88 -7.49
CA TRP A 188 -34.16 -18.29 -7.81
C TRP A 188 -35.63 -18.66 -7.59
N TYR A 189 -36.28 -18.06 -6.58
CA TYR A 189 -37.66 -18.38 -6.22
C TYR A 189 -38.66 -17.80 -7.22
N VAL A 190 -38.42 -16.58 -7.73
CA VAL A 190 -39.29 -15.92 -8.73
C VAL A 190 -39.27 -16.63 -10.10
N GLN A 191 -38.25 -17.44 -10.38
CA GLN A 191 -38.13 -18.19 -11.64
C GLN A 191 -38.87 -19.54 -11.63
N GLN A 192 -39.46 -19.95 -10.50
CA GLN A 192 -40.23 -21.20 -10.41
C GLN A 192 -41.69 -20.95 -10.80
N PRO A 193 -42.28 -21.76 -11.71
CA PRO A 193 -43.69 -21.62 -12.06
C PRO A 193 -44.58 -21.95 -10.85
N GLY A 194 -45.38 -20.98 -10.40
CA GLY A 194 -46.29 -21.11 -9.25
C GLY A 194 -45.79 -20.57 -7.91
N ALA A 195 -44.65 -19.86 -7.89
CA ALA A 195 -44.09 -19.29 -6.68
C ALA A 195 -44.90 -18.09 -6.14
N ASP A 196 -45.36 -18.16 -4.89
CA ASP A 196 -46.02 -17.04 -4.18
C ASP A 196 -44.96 -16.14 -3.51
N PRO A 197 -44.75 -14.91 -4.00
CA PRO A 197 -43.70 -14.01 -3.52
C PRO A 197 -43.89 -13.53 -2.08
N SER A 198 -45.05 -13.75 -1.46
CA SER A 198 -45.32 -13.37 -0.06
C SER A 198 -44.56 -14.23 0.97
N ILE A 199 -44.04 -15.39 0.55
CA ILE A 199 -43.33 -16.34 1.43
C ILE A 199 -41.87 -15.94 1.65
N VAL A 200 -41.29 -15.12 0.76
CA VAL A 200 -39.90 -14.69 0.87
C VAL A 200 -39.81 -13.47 1.79
N LYS A 201 -39.35 -13.67 3.03
CA LYS A 201 -39.01 -12.56 3.93
C LYS A 201 -37.78 -11.82 3.40
N ARG A 202 -37.93 -10.51 3.17
CA ARG A 202 -36.84 -9.58 2.87
C ARG A 202 -35.85 -9.45 4.02
#